data_AF-A0A0M0SXJ8-F1
#
_entry.id   AF-A0A0M0SXJ8-F1
#
_cell.length_a   1.000
_cell.length_b   1.000
_cell.length_c   1.000
_cell.angle_alpha   90.00
_cell.angle_beta   90.00
_cell.angle_gamma   90.00
#
_symmetry.space_group_name_H-M   'P 1'
#
loop_
_entity.id
_entity.type
_entity.pdbx_description
1 polymer ?
#
loop_
_entity_poly.entity_id
_entity_poly.type
_entity_poly.pdbx_seq_one_letter_code
_entity_poly.pdbx_strand_id
1 'polypeptide(L)' 'MWKSVLFSSIWIGITIPLVLAVIFTIFEPLLAFDTSGILMLIIMAIGAIGDIYLATRIWTWIEYKLYKRKHYM' A
#
# COMPACT_ATOMS: atom_id res chain seq x y z
N MET A 1 -11.43 14.27 -8.36
CA MET A 1 -11.48 12.80 -8.50
C MET A 1 -10.31 12.24 -9.31
N TRP A 2 -10.03 12.70 -10.54
CA TRP A 2 -8.95 12.12 -11.39
C TRP A 2 -7.55 12.08 -10.74
N LYS A 3 -7.16 13.10 -9.98
CA LYS A 3 -5.86 13.16 -9.28
C LYS A 3 -5.70 12.07 -8.22
N SER A 4 -6.78 11.76 -7.50
CA SER A 4 -6.78 10.70 -6.48
C SER A 4 -6.69 9.33 -7.14
N VAL A 5 -7.39 9.13 -8.27
CA VAL A 5 -7.28 7.88 -9.06
C VAL A 5 -5.85 7.69 -9.56
N LEU A 6 -5.22 8.72 -10.14
CA LEU A 6 -3.83 8.65 -10.58
C LEU A 6 -2.85 8.37 -9.44
N PHE A 7 -3.02 9.03 -8.30
CA PHE A 7 -2.22 8.75 -7.12
C PHE A 7 -2.34 7.28 -6.72
N SER A 8 -3.57 6.75 -6.61
CA SER A 8 -3.78 5.35 -6.26
C SER A 8 -3.17 4.39 -7.27
N SER A 9 -3.26 4.67 -8.58
CA SER A 9 -2.63 3.84 -9.61
C SER A 9 -1.11 3.79 -9.48
N ILE A 10 -0.47 4.94 -9.26
CA ILE A 10 0.98 5.02 -9.08
C ILE A 10 1.38 4.37 -7.74
N TRP A 11 0.61 4.64 -6.69
CA TRP A 11 0.81 4.08 -5.35
C TRP A 11 0.86 2.55 -5.42
N ILE A 12 -0.21 1.94 -5.93
CA ILE A 12 -0.33 0.47 -6.06
C ILE A 12 0.82 -0.10 -6.91
N GLY A 13 1.18 0.58 -8.01
CA GLY A 13 2.28 0.13 -8.89
C GLY A 13 3.63 0.07 -8.18
N ILE A 14 3.86 0.91 -7.17
CA ILE A 14 5.09 0.94 -6.39
C ILE A 14 4.99 0.03 -5.16
N THR A 15 3.85 0.02 -4.47
CA THR A 15 3.71 -0.68 -3.20
C THR A 15 3.52 -2.19 -3.37
N ILE A 16 2.86 -2.66 -4.43
CA ILE A 16 2.70 -4.11 -4.66
C ILE A 16 4.06 -4.84 -4.70
N PRO A 17 5.04 -4.44 -5.54
CA PRO A 17 6.35 -5.10 -5.56
C PRO A 17 7.07 -5.06 -4.21
N LEU A 18 6.97 -3.94 -3.49
CA LEU A 18 7.60 -3.77 -2.17
C LEU A 18 6.96 -4.68 -1.12
N VAL A 19 5.63 -4.73 -1.06
CA VAL A 19 4.88 -5.58 -0.13
C VAL A 19 5.21 -7.04 -0.41
N LEU A 20 5.24 -7.46 -1.68
CA LEU A 20 5.65 -8.82 -2.04
C LEU A 20 7.08 -9.11 -1.60
N ALA A 21 8.04 -8.22 -1.90
CA ALA A 21 9.43 -8.40 -1.50
C ALA A 21 9.57 -8.55 0.03
N VAL A 22 8.90 -7.70 0.80
CA VAL A 22 8.90 -7.76 2.26
C VAL A 22 8.28 -9.06 2.76
N ILE A 23 7.14 -9.49 2.21
CA ILE A 23 6.47 -10.73 2.60
C ILE A 23 7.38 -11.92 2.32
N PHE A 24 7.91 -12.05 1.11
CA PHE A 24 8.76 -13.17 0.74
C PHE A 24 10.08 -13.20 1.50
N THR A 25 10.66 -12.05 1.86
CA THR A 25 11.93 -12.00 2.60
C THR A 25 11.73 -12.31 4.09
N ILE A 26 10.70 -11.74 4.72
CA ILE A 26 10.50 -11.86 6.17
C ILE A 26 9.83 -13.20 6.52
N PHE A 27 8.84 -13.61 5.72
CA PHE A 27 8.03 -14.78 6.00
C PHE A 27 8.45 -16.01 5.19
N GLU A 28 9.60 -15.98 4.50
CA GLU A 28 10.13 -17.13 3.74
C GLU A 28 9.99 -18.48 4.49
N PRO A 29 10.48 -18.64 5.73
CA PRO A 29 10.42 -19.94 6.40
C PRO A 29 8.98 -20.37 6.72
N LEU A 30 8.09 -19.41 6.99
CA LEU A 30 6.68 -19.67 7.29
C LEU A 30 5.91 -20.04 6.03
N LEU A 31 6.20 -19.37 4.91
CA LEU A 31 5.59 -19.63 3.60
C LEU A 31 6.08 -20.95 3.01
N ALA A 32 7.35 -21.31 3.22
CA ALA A 32 7.91 -22.59 2.77
C ALA A 32 7.31 -23.79 3.52
N PHE A 33 6.85 -23.58 4.77
CA PHE A 33 6.14 -24.60 5.54
C PHE A 33 4.67 -24.77 5.12
N ASP A 34 4.07 -23.72 4.56
CA ASP A 34 2.68 -23.75 4.12
C ASP A 34 2.52 -24.36 2.72
N THR A 35 2.09 -25.62 2.66
CA THR A 35 1.78 -26.30 1.39
C THR A 35 0.43 -25.89 0.79
N SER A 36 -0.44 -25.24 1.56
CA SER A 36 -1.79 -24.86 1.13
C SER A 36 -1.85 -23.49 0.45
N GLY A 37 -0.86 -22.62 0.71
CA GLY A 37 -0.81 -21.24 0.26
C GLY A 37 -1.78 -20.28 0.99
N ILE A 38 -2.54 -20.77 1.98
CA ILE A 38 -3.50 -19.98 2.74
C ILE A 38 -2.80 -18.91 3.59
N LEU A 39 -1.63 -19.21 4.17
CA LEU A 39 -0.87 -18.24 4.96
C LEU A 39 -0.40 -17.08 4.08
N MET A 40 -0.03 -17.33 2.83
CA MET A 40 0.31 -16.27 1.88
C MET A 40 -0.88 -15.31 1.69
N LEU A 41 -2.08 -15.84 1.48
CA LEU A 41 -3.29 -15.03 1.29
C LEU A 41 -3.63 -14.21 2.53
N ILE A 42 -3.49 -14.79 3.72
CA ILE A 42 -3.74 -14.07 4.99
C ILE A 42 -2.74 -12.93 5.17
N ILE A 43 -1.45 -13.19 4.96
CA ILE A 43 -0.40 -12.17 5.12
C ILE A 43 -0.58 -11.06 4.08
N MET A 44 -0.88 -11.41 2.82
CA MET A 44 -1.17 -10.43 1.77
C MET A 44 -2.41 -9.59 2.09
N ALA A 45 -3.47 -10.18 2.64
CA ALA A 45 -4.67 -9.45 3.02
C ALA A 45 -4.39 -8.43 4.13
N ILE A 46 -3.61 -8.81 5.15
CA ILE A 46 -3.19 -7.90 6.23
C ILE A 46 -2.31 -6.78 5.67
N GLY A 47 -1.35 -7.12 4.79
CA GLY A 47 -0.49 -6.15 4.12
C GLY A 47 -1.29 -5.14 3.28
N ALA A 48 -2.28 -5.61 2.52
CA ALA A 48 -3.14 -4.77 1.71
C ALA A 48 -3.97 -3.78 2.55
N ILE A 49 -4.49 -4.20 3.71
CA ILE A 49 -5.20 -3.29 4.63
C ILE A 49 -4.27 -2.18 5.12
N GLY A 50 -3.05 -2.54 5.52
CA GLY A 50 -2.04 -1.56 5.92
C GLY A 50 -1.66 -0.59 4.80
N ASP A 51 -1.51 -1.10 3.57
CA ASP A 51 -1.18 -0.29 2.40
C ASP A 51 -2.29 0.71 2.05
N ILE A 52 -3.55 0.27 2.07
CA ILE A 52 -4.70 1.16 1.82
C ILE A 52 -4.78 2.26 2.89
N TYR A 53 -4.54 1.93 4.16
CA TYR A 53 -4.49 2.93 5.22
C TYR A 53 -3.38 3.97 4.99
N LEU A 54 -2.18 3.52 4.60
CA LEU A 54 -1.08 4.44 4.28
C LEU A 54 -1.43 5.33 3.08
N ALA A 55 -1.94 4.74 2.00
CA ALA A 55 -2.29 5.43 0.78
C ALA A 55 -3.29 6.57 1.06
N THR A 56 -4.36 6.24 1.78
CA THR A 56 -5.42 7.21 2.14
C THR A 56 -4.85 8.32 3.03
N ARG A 57 -4.05 7.98 4.05
CA ARG A 57 -3.46 8.97 4.96
C ARG A 57 -2.52 9.94 4.24
N ILE A 58 -1.67 9.42 3.35
CA ILE A 58 -0.73 10.22 2.56
C ILE A 58 -1.47 11.11 1.56
N TRP A 59 -2.47 10.56 0.88
CA TRP A 59 -3.30 11.34 -0.04
C TRP A 59 -3.97 12.52 0.66
N THR A 60 -4.62 12.30 1.82
CA THR A 60 -5.25 13.38 2.59
C THR A 60 -4.24 14.45 3.01
N TRP A 61 -3.02 14.05 3.39
CA TRP A 61 -1.97 15.00 3.75
C TRP A 61 -1.48 15.83 2.56
N ILE A 62 -1.30 15.20 1.39
CA ILE A 62 -0.95 15.88 0.14
C ILE A 62 -2.06 16.87 -0.24
N GLU A 63 -3.31 16.43 -0.21
CA GLU A 63 -4.47 17.27 -0.54
C GLU A 63 -4.58 18.48 0.40
N TYR A 64 -4.42 18.28 1.71
CA TYR A 64 -4.41 19.36 2.69
C TYR A 64 -3.29 20.39 2.41
N LYS A 65 -2.07 19.92 2.13
CA LYS A 65 -0.94 20.80 1.81
C LYS A 65 -1.16 21.58 0.51
N LEU A 66 -1.70 20.93 -0.52
CA LEU A 66 -2.00 21.57 -1.81
C LEU A 66 -3.10 22.62 -1.66
N TYR A 67 -4.16 22.31 -0.90
CA TYR A 67 -5.25 23.24 -0.61
C TYR A 67 -4.73 24.48 0.12
N LYS A 68 -3.90 24.30 1.15
CA LYS A 68 -3.29 25.40 1.90
C LYS A 68 -2.47 26.33 0.98
N ARG A 69 -1.60 25.78 0.12
CA ARG A 69 -0.81 26.60 -0.82
C ARG A 69 -1.67 27.44 -1.77
N LYS A 70 -2.86 26.98 -2.12
CA LYS A 70 -3.75 27.66 -3.07
C LYS A 70 -4.51 28.84 -2.47
N HIS A 71 -4.60 28.91 -1.14
CA HIS A 71 -5.37 29.94 -0.42
C HIS A 71 -4.50 31.02 0.22
N TYR A 72 -3.21 30.75 0.44
CA TYR A 72 -2.24 31.69 1.01
C TYR A 72 -1.26 32.27 -0.03
N MET A 73 -1.51 32.01 -1.32
CA MET A 73 -0.94 32.71 -2.47
C MET A 73 -2.05 33.51 -3.13
#